data_AF-A0A6S7KWH6-F1
#
_entry.id   AF-A0A6S7KWH6-F1
#
_cell.length_a   1.000
_cell.length_b   1.000
_cell.length_c   1.000
_cell.angle_alpha   90.00
_cell.angle_beta   90.00
_cell.angle_gamma   90.00
#
_symmetry.space_group_name_H-M   'P 1'
#
loop_
_entity.id
_entity.type
_entity.pdbx_description
1 polymer ?
#
loop_
_entity_poly.entity_id
_entity_poly.type
_entity_poly.pdbx_seq_one_letter_code
_entity_poly.pdbx_strand_id
1 'polypeptide(L)'
;PEKEVVSIYNDKFTTPPSRPQYFIEVYRCVNVELGECSNGPNAYPVPKKVEEIEILVPDITNKVRDPSSKKNFYKYVVYNHTDCKCGNLKYRTRKLYKIITNNKVSEAYFKAGYSNNPVNLVRVCDVCNIPQPRYLLTPRHAIVTPPFKYLGYQLCLPGCIAVKQSISNVEVMWTIGKLKFIPLMNDIFCKAYDGIKLYNEFKNTENLEGLSEDPAKLP
;
A
#
# COMPACT_ATOMS: atom_id res chain seq x y z
N PRO A 1 8.59 15.76 -1.15
CA PRO A 1 7.76 14.60 -0.73
C PRO A 1 6.55 14.46 -1.66
N GLU A 2 6.11 13.25 -1.97
CA GLU A 2 4.92 13.00 -2.79
C GLU A 2 3.91 12.16 -2.01
N LYS A 3 2.64 12.30 -2.37
CA LYS A 3 1.52 11.63 -1.71
C LYS A 3 1.48 10.14 -2.10
N GLU A 4 1.34 9.26 -1.12
CA GLU A 4 1.23 7.82 -1.29
C GLU A 4 0.12 7.28 -0.38
N VAL A 5 -0.67 6.33 -0.89
CA VAL A 5 -1.62 5.59 -0.06
C VAL A 5 -0.96 4.35 0.52
N VAL A 6 -1.07 4.19 1.84
CA VAL A 6 -0.42 3.10 2.58
C VAL A 6 -1.40 2.37 3.49
N SER A 7 -1.18 1.08 3.71
CA SER A 7 -1.77 0.38 4.87
C SER A 7 -1.04 0.84 6.12
N ILE A 8 -1.75 0.95 7.24
CA ILE A 8 -1.13 1.26 8.54
C ILE A 8 -0.29 0.08 9.08
N TYR A 9 -0.45 -1.12 8.53
CA TYR A 9 0.14 -2.35 9.05
C TYR A 9 1.53 -2.63 8.47
N ASN A 10 1.70 -2.44 7.16
CA ASN A 10 2.96 -2.65 6.44
C ASN A 10 2.80 -2.22 4.98
N ASP A 11 3.93 -2.22 4.28
CA ASP A 11 4.03 -1.82 2.87
C ASP A 11 3.45 -2.85 1.88
N LYS A 12 3.23 -4.09 2.33
CA LYS A 12 2.65 -5.18 1.53
C LYS A 12 1.13 -5.22 1.57
N PHE A 13 0.51 -4.24 2.22
CA PHE A 13 -0.93 -4.20 2.46
C PHE A 13 -1.51 -5.40 3.24
N THR A 14 -0.66 -6.20 3.90
CA THR A 14 -1.14 -7.34 4.67
C THR A 14 -1.84 -6.84 5.93
N THR A 15 -3.14 -7.12 6.04
CA THR A 15 -3.93 -6.78 7.21
C THR A 15 -3.92 -7.95 8.19
N PRO A 16 -3.57 -7.75 9.47
CA PRO A 16 -3.67 -8.81 10.46
C PRO A 16 -5.10 -9.37 10.53
N PRO A 17 -5.32 -10.69 10.66
CA PRO A 17 -6.65 -11.30 10.52
C PRO A 17 -7.74 -10.71 11.43
N SER A 18 -7.37 -10.27 12.63
CA SER A 18 -8.27 -9.68 13.62
C SER A 18 -8.43 -8.16 13.52
N ARG A 19 -7.98 -7.55 12.42
CA ARG A 19 -8.01 -6.10 12.22
C ARG A 19 -8.81 -5.73 10.98
N PRO A 20 -9.50 -4.57 10.99
CA PRO A 20 -10.09 -4.04 9.77
C PRO A 20 -8.99 -3.55 8.83
N GLN A 21 -9.22 -3.61 7.52
CA GLN A 21 -8.35 -2.89 6.58
C GLN A 21 -8.37 -1.39 6.90
N TYR A 22 -7.20 -0.77 6.84
CA TYR A 22 -7.04 0.64 7.16
C TYR A 22 -5.97 1.26 6.28
N PHE A 23 -6.42 2.15 5.39
CA PHE A 23 -5.55 2.87 4.46
C PHE A 23 -5.65 4.36 4.70
N ILE A 24 -4.51 5.05 4.58
CA ILE A 24 -4.41 6.50 4.77
C ILE A 24 -3.50 7.09 3.69
N GLU A 25 -3.71 8.38 3.40
CA GLU A 25 -2.78 9.17 2.60
C GLU A 25 -1.64 9.70 3.48
N VAL A 26 -0.40 9.54 3.05
CA VAL A 26 0.79 10.13 3.70
C VAL A 26 1.78 10.62 2.65
N TYR A 27 2.73 11.46 3.07
CA TYR A 27 3.81 11.93 2.21
C TYR A 27 5.08 11.10 2.37
N ARG A 28 5.76 10.88 1.25
CA ARG A 28 6.90 9.97 1.12
C ARG A 28 8.00 10.61 0.27
N CYS A 29 9.25 10.40 0.65
CA CYS A 29 10.40 10.92 -0.11
C CYS A 29 10.72 10.02 -1.28
N VAL A 30 10.21 10.33 -2.46
CA VAL A 30 10.29 9.46 -3.65
C VAL A 30 11.23 10.02 -4.71
N ASN A 31 11.43 11.34 -4.72
CA ASN A 31 12.28 12.07 -5.64
C ASN A 31 13.06 13.15 -4.89
N VAL A 32 14.23 13.51 -5.42
CA VAL A 32 15.16 14.56 -4.97
C VAL A 32 15.85 15.10 -6.22
N GLU A 33 16.14 16.39 -6.26
CA GLU A 33 16.75 16.99 -7.46
C GLU A 33 18.14 16.40 -7.75
N LEU A 34 18.46 16.22 -9.04
CA LEU A 34 19.74 15.66 -9.48
C LEU A 34 20.94 16.43 -8.91
N GLY A 35 20.84 17.76 -8.83
CA GLY A 35 21.89 18.63 -8.30
C GLY A 35 22.14 18.48 -6.79
N GLU A 36 21.12 18.06 -6.03
CA GLU A 36 21.24 17.81 -4.58
C GLU A 36 21.85 16.44 -4.26
N CYS A 37 22.02 15.59 -5.27
CA CYS A 37 22.32 14.18 -5.13
C CYS A 37 23.51 13.75 -6.02
N SER A 38 24.64 14.45 -5.92
CA SER A 38 25.91 14.09 -6.57
C SER A 38 26.57 12.81 -6.01
N ASN A 39 26.01 12.22 -4.94
CA ASN A 39 26.62 11.13 -4.18
C ASN A 39 26.29 9.72 -4.72
N GLY A 40 26.72 9.43 -5.95
CA GLY A 40 26.92 8.06 -6.44
C GLY A 40 25.72 7.08 -6.34
N PRO A 41 25.96 5.77 -6.52
CA PRO A 41 24.91 4.75 -6.60
C PRO A 41 24.12 4.54 -5.29
N ASN A 42 24.63 5.00 -4.15
CA ASN A 42 24.06 4.75 -2.83
C ASN A 42 23.16 5.88 -2.30
N ALA A 43 23.03 6.97 -3.04
CA ALA A 43 22.13 8.07 -2.71
C ALA A 43 20.66 7.70 -2.98
N TYR A 44 19.80 7.97 -2.00
CA TYR A 44 18.35 7.81 -2.08
C TYR A 44 17.65 9.09 -1.61
N PRO A 45 16.43 9.34 -2.11
CA PRO A 45 15.48 10.21 -1.43
C PRO A 45 15.16 9.63 -0.04
N VAL A 46 15.57 10.31 1.03
CA VAL A 46 15.31 9.90 2.42
C VAL A 46 14.67 11.04 3.20
N PRO A 47 13.88 10.75 4.26
CA PRO A 47 13.31 11.82 5.06
C PRO A 47 14.39 12.57 5.82
N LYS A 48 14.36 13.91 5.72
CA LYS A 48 15.08 14.83 6.60
C LYS A 48 14.25 15.12 7.85
N LYS A 49 12.93 15.27 7.69
CA LYS A 49 11.96 15.44 8.77
C LYS A 49 10.86 14.40 8.65
N VAL A 50 10.45 13.84 9.78
CA VAL A 50 9.38 12.85 9.91
C VAL A 50 8.41 13.31 10.99
N GLU A 51 7.13 13.18 10.71
CA GLU A 51 6.06 13.28 11.69
C GLU A 51 5.47 11.88 11.94
N GLU A 52 5.15 11.58 13.20
CA GLU A 52 4.53 10.32 13.58
C GLU A 52 3.01 10.50 13.56
N ILE A 53 2.31 9.72 12.74
CA ILE A 53 0.84 9.63 12.78
C ILE A 53 0.49 8.40 13.60
N GLU A 54 -0.09 8.62 14.77
CA GLU A 54 -0.64 7.56 15.60
C GLU A 54 -2.05 7.18 15.13
N ILE A 55 -2.30 5.89 14.93
CA ILE A 55 -3.61 5.35 14.55
C ILE A 55 -4.02 4.26 15.53
N LEU A 56 -5.24 4.39 16.06
CA LEU A 56 -5.81 3.46 17.01
C LEU A 56 -6.92 2.65 16.35
N VAL A 57 -6.85 1.33 16.39
CA VAL A 57 -7.84 0.44 15.76
C VAL A 57 -8.41 -0.57 16.76
N PRO A 58 -9.72 -0.83 16.71
CA PRO A 58 -10.32 -1.90 17.48
C PRO A 58 -10.04 -3.26 16.84
N ASP A 59 -10.05 -4.31 17.65
CA ASP A 59 -10.18 -5.68 17.17
C ASP A 59 -11.56 -5.90 16.53
N ILE A 60 -11.61 -6.58 15.38
CA ILE A 60 -12.91 -6.90 14.74
C ILE A 60 -13.74 -7.85 15.61
N THR A 61 -13.08 -8.67 16.44
CA THR A 61 -13.73 -9.62 17.34
C THR A 61 -14.40 -8.95 18.53
N ASN A 62 -14.14 -7.66 18.81
CA ASN A 62 -14.83 -6.91 19.87
C ASN A 62 -16.36 -6.81 19.67
N LYS A 63 -16.85 -7.07 18.45
CA LYS A 63 -18.28 -7.11 18.12
C LYS A 63 -18.90 -8.50 18.35
N VAL A 64 -18.09 -9.54 18.49
CA VAL A 64 -18.56 -10.89 18.80
C VAL A 64 -18.94 -10.92 20.27
N ARG A 65 -20.08 -11.56 20.59
CA ARG A 65 -20.54 -11.75 21.97
C ARG A 65 -19.58 -12.72 22.67
N ASP A 66 -18.47 -12.19 23.19
CA ASP A 66 -17.45 -12.95 23.90
C ASP A 66 -17.81 -13.03 25.40
N PRO A 67 -17.99 -14.24 25.97
CA PRO A 67 -18.22 -14.41 27.41
C PRO A 67 -17.07 -13.87 28.29
N SER A 68 -15.86 -13.66 27.75
CA SER A 68 -14.74 -13.07 28.48
C SER A 68 -14.83 -11.54 28.66
N SER A 69 -15.71 -10.86 27.90
CA SER A 69 -15.89 -9.40 27.87
C SER A 69 -14.66 -8.57 27.46
N LYS A 70 -13.51 -9.17 27.16
CA LYS A 70 -12.26 -8.42 26.96
C LYS A 70 -12.13 -7.87 25.55
N LYS A 71 -12.47 -6.59 25.41
CA LYS A 71 -12.22 -5.82 24.19
C LYS A 71 -10.73 -5.51 24.02
N ASN A 72 -10.23 -5.65 22.80
CA ASN A 72 -8.83 -5.38 22.46
C ASN A 72 -8.71 -4.19 21.51
N PHE A 73 -7.72 -3.34 21.76
CA PHE A 73 -7.43 -2.15 20.97
C PHE A 73 -5.94 -2.08 20.70
N TYR A 74 -5.57 -1.54 19.54
CA TYR A 74 -4.19 -1.58 19.06
C TYR A 74 -3.78 -0.24 18.49
N LYS A 75 -2.51 0.08 18.69
CA LYS A 75 -1.84 1.25 18.17
C LYS A 75 -0.94 0.89 17.00
N TYR A 76 -0.94 1.73 15.98
CA TYR A 76 0.04 1.73 14.90
C TYR A 76 0.59 3.14 14.72
N VAL A 77 1.83 3.24 14.26
CA VAL A 77 2.45 4.53 13.97
C VAL A 77 3.04 4.48 12.57
N VAL A 78 2.50 5.34 11.71
CA VAL A 78 2.95 5.54 10.33
C VAL A 78 3.77 6.82 10.27
N TYR A 79 4.92 6.76 9.61
CA TYR A 79 5.76 7.94 9.42
C TYR A 79 5.25 8.77 8.24
N ASN A 80 5.04 10.06 8.42
CA ASN A 80 4.74 11.03 7.37
C ASN A 80 6.00 11.86 7.09
N HIS A 81 6.49 11.85 5.84
CA HIS A 81 7.73 12.53 5.49
C HIS A 81 7.42 13.97 5.10
N THR A 82 7.77 14.93 5.94
CA THR A 82 7.46 16.35 5.72
C THR A 82 8.61 17.13 5.09
N ASP A 83 9.83 16.58 5.10
CA ASP A 83 10.98 17.14 4.40
C ASP A 83 11.87 15.99 3.90
N CYS A 84 12.48 16.16 2.73
CA CYS A 84 13.32 15.16 2.07
C CYS A 84 14.74 15.68 1.90
N LYS A 85 15.70 14.74 1.86
CA LYS A 85 17.08 15.04 1.50
C LYS A 85 17.68 13.87 0.75
N CYS A 86 18.81 14.12 0.13
CA CYS A 86 19.70 13.06 -0.33
C CYS A 86 20.33 12.34 0.87
N GLY A 87 20.34 11.01 0.87
CA GLY A 87 21.06 10.24 1.89
C GLY A 87 21.15 8.76 1.59
N ASN A 88 21.91 8.05 2.41
CA ASN A 88 22.11 6.61 2.26
C ASN A 88 21.06 5.84 3.07
N LEU A 89 20.41 4.85 2.46
CA LEU A 89 19.59 3.89 3.20
C LEU A 89 20.49 2.86 3.88
N LYS A 90 20.78 3.05 5.17
CA LYS A 90 21.62 2.13 5.98
C LYS A 90 21.18 0.65 5.88
N TYR A 91 19.90 0.40 5.62
CA TYR A 91 19.31 -0.95 5.52
C TYR A 91 18.66 -1.25 4.16
N ARG A 92 18.94 -0.45 3.11
CA ARG A 92 18.31 -0.51 1.78
C ARG A 92 16.77 -0.40 1.77
N THR A 93 16.14 -0.21 2.93
CA THR A 93 14.69 -0.06 3.10
C THR A 93 14.36 1.28 3.71
N ARG A 94 13.28 1.89 3.24
CA ARG A 94 12.73 3.11 3.82
C ARG A 94 12.14 2.77 5.18
N LYS A 95 12.40 3.59 6.19
CA LYS A 95 11.64 3.52 7.44
C LYS A 95 10.28 4.16 7.19
N LEU A 96 9.25 3.34 6.95
CA LEU A 96 7.89 3.79 6.66
C LEU A 96 6.95 3.71 7.87
N TYR A 97 7.31 2.87 8.84
CA TYR A 97 6.52 2.53 10.02
C TYR A 97 7.41 2.47 11.25
N LYS A 98 6.84 2.77 12.42
CA LYS A 98 7.46 2.48 13.71
C LYS A 98 7.09 1.06 14.13
N ILE A 99 8.10 0.23 14.36
CA ILE A 99 7.89 -1.11 14.89
C ILE A 99 7.60 -0.98 16.39
N ILE A 100 6.43 -1.45 16.82
CA ILE A 100 5.99 -1.43 18.22
C ILE A 100 5.78 -2.88 18.65
N THR A 101 6.67 -3.39 19.52
CA THR A 101 6.68 -4.81 19.92
C THR A 101 5.44 -5.20 20.73
N ASN A 102 4.91 -4.30 21.55
CA ASN A 102 3.62 -4.48 22.21
C ASN A 102 2.73 -3.27 21.89
N ASN A 103 1.86 -3.46 20.91
CA ASN A 103 1.04 -2.39 20.38
C ASN A 103 -0.40 -2.40 20.91
N LYS A 104 -0.72 -3.27 21.87
CA LYS A 104 -2.03 -3.29 22.52
C LYS A 104 -2.17 -2.11 23.48
N VAL A 105 -3.33 -1.46 23.48
CA VAL A 105 -3.63 -0.29 24.34
C VAL A 105 -4.92 -0.50 25.13
N SER A 106 -5.11 0.32 26.18
CA SER A 106 -6.33 0.29 26.98
C SER A 106 -7.53 0.88 26.23
N GLU A 107 -8.75 0.50 26.63
CA GLU A 107 -9.97 1.08 26.07
C GLU A 107 -10.07 2.59 26.33
N ALA A 108 -9.62 3.05 27.50
CA ALA A 108 -9.60 4.47 27.83
C ALA A 108 -8.70 5.27 26.87
N TYR A 109 -7.48 4.77 26.60
CA TYR A 109 -6.57 5.39 25.64
C TYR A 109 -7.15 5.39 24.22
N PHE A 110 -7.73 4.26 23.80
CA PHE A 110 -8.43 4.15 22.52
C PHE A 110 -9.54 5.19 22.40
N LYS A 111 -10.47 5.26 23.36
CA LYS A 111 -11.61 6.18 23.32
C LYS A 111 -11.16 7.64 23.29
N ALA A 112 -10.12 7.99 24.04
CA ALA A 112 -9.58 9.35 24.07
C ALA A 112 -8.94 9.78 22.75
N GLY A 113 -8.28 8.86 22.03
CA GLY A 113 -7.54 9.17 20.81
C GLY A 113 -8.26 8.87 19.49
N TYR A 114 -9.27 7.99 19.49
CA TYR A 114 -9.85 7.44 18.24
C TYR A 114 -10.47 8.50 17.34
N SER A 115 -11.04 9.57 17.90
CA SER A 115 -11.59 10.69 17.12
C SER A 115 -10.53 11.46 16.33
N ASN A 116 -9.27 11.39 16.74
CA ASN A 116 -8.14 12.05 16.09
C ASN A 116 -7.48 11.19 15.01
N ASN A 117 -7.97 9.96 14.80
CA ASN A 117 -7.46 9.12 13.73
C ASN A 117 -7.64 9.80 12.36
N PRO A 118 -6.66 9.67 11.45
CA PRO A 118 -6.86 10.03 10.05
C PRO A 118 -8.03 9.23 9.44
N VAL A 119 -8.66 9.77 8.41
CA VAL A 119 -9.77 9.08 7.72
C VAL A 119 -9.29 7.75 7.14
N ASN A 120 -9.97 6.66 7.48
CA ASN A 120 -9.75 5.38 6.81
C ASN A 120 -10.38 5.42 5.41
N LEU A 121 -9.56 5.35 4.36
CA LEU A 121 -10.01 5.44 2.98
C LEU A 121 -11.03 4.36 2.61
N VAL A 122 -11.04 3.19 3.26
CA VAL A 122 -12.06 2.14 3.06
C VAL A 122 -13.50 2.66 3.30
N ARG A 123 -13.65 3.69 4.12
CA ARG A 123 -14.96 4.27 4.47
C ARG A 123 -15.39 5.41 3.55
N VAL A 124 -14.54 5.81 2.61
CA VAL A 124 -14.83 6.91 1.68
C VAL A 124 -15.58 6.32 0.48
N CYS A 125 -16.65 7.00 0.06
CA CYS A 125 -17.35 6.66 -1.18
C CYS A 125 -16.37 6.68 -2.36
N ASP A 126 -16.59 5.82 -3.36
CA ASP A 126 -15.75 5.74 -4.57
C ASP A 126 -14.29 5.30 -4.36
N VAL A 127 -13.87 4.89 -3.16
CA VAL A 127 -12.49 4.43 -2.92
C VAL A 127 -12.06 3.31 -3.88
N CYS A 128 -12.98 2.43 -4.26
CA CYS A 128 -12.72 1.37 -5.22
C CYS A 128 -12.89 1.77 -6.67
N ASN A 129 -13.30 2.99 -6.99
CA ASN A 129 -13.42 3.47 -8.37
C ASN A 129 -12.16 4.25 -8.81
N ILE A 130 -11.30 4.62 -7.86
CA ILE A 130 -10.12 5.46 -8.08
C ILE A 130 -8.86 4.66 -7.75
N PRO A 131 -7.95 4.43 -8.71
CA PRO A 131 -6.66 3.84 -8.41
C PRO A 131 -5.81 4.82 -7.59
N GLN A 132 -4.99 4.28 -6.70
CA GLN A 132 -4.25 5.07 -5.71
C GLN A 132 -2.76 5.15 -6.06
N PRO A 133 -2.11 6.31 -5.80
CA PRO A 133 -0.69 6.50 -6.08
C PRO A 133 0.17 5.70 -5.11
N ARG A 134 1.17 5.01 -5.68
CA ARG A 134 2.10 4.12 -4.98
C ARG A 134 3.50 4.24 -5.55
N TYR A 135 4.50 3.88 -4.74
CA TYR A 135 5.89 3.94 -5.17
C TYR A 135 6.63 2.66 -4.85
N LEU A 136 7.16 2.00 -5.89
CA LEU A 136 7.98 0.80 -5.73
C LEU A 136 9.46 1.13 -5.89
N LEU A 137 10.32 0.42 -5.15
CA LEU A 137 11.76 0.51 -5.34
C LEU A 137 12.14 -0.16 -6.67
N THR A 138 12.87 0.55 -7.52
CA THR A 138 13.35 0.01 -8.80
C THR A 138 14.19 -1.27 -8.58
N PRO A 139 13.97 -2.38 -9.32
CA PRO A 139 14.71 -3.63 -9.09
C PRO A 139 16.23 -3.49 -9.17
N ARG A 140 16.71 -2.61 -10.05
CA ARG A 140 18.13 -2.26 -10.21
C ARG A 140 18.52 -0.99 -9.47
N HIS A 141 17.83 -0.68 -8.36
CA HIS A 141 18.00 0.57 -7.63
C HIS A 141 19.47 0.91 -7.35
N ALA A 142 20.36 -0.05 -7.11
CA ALA A 142 21.78 0.21 -6.87
C ALA A 142 22.52 0.92 -8.02
N ILE A 143 22.06 0.83 -9.27
CA ILE A 143 22.72 1.46 -10.43
C ILE A 143 21.87 2.56 -11.09
N VAL A 144 20.76 2.93 -10.45
CA VAL A 144 19.85 3.98 -10.92
C VAL A 144 20.14 5.28 -10.18
N THR A 145 20.05 6.42 -10.85
CA THR A 145 20.26 7.73 -10.22
C THR A 145 19.15 8.04 -9.20
N PRO A 146 19.44 8.88 -8.17
CA PRO A 146 18.54 9.10 -7.04
C PRO A 146 17.08 9.51 -7.37
N PRO A 147 16.81 10.36 -8.39
CA PRO A 147 15.44 10.73 -8.76
C PRO A 147 14.56 9.55 -9.22
N PHE A 148 15.18 8.46 -9.68
CA PHE A 148 14.50 7.32 -10.29
C PHE A 148 14.57 6.04 -9.42
N LYS A 149 14.96 6.17 -8.13
CA LYS A 149 15.00 5.03 -7.20
C LYS A 149 13.61 4.48 -6.91
N TYR A 150 12.61 5.35 -6.86
CA TYR A 150 11.22 5.01 -6.60
C TYR A 150 10.37 5.32 -7.82
N LEU A 151 9.68 4.31 -8.33
CA LEU A 151 8.85 4.45 -9.51
C LEU A 151 7.39 4.56 -9.08
N GLY A 152 6.76 5.65 -9.49
CA GLY A 152 5.33 5.88 -9.29
C GLY A 152 4.50 4.94 -10.14
N TYR A 153 3.46 4.35 -9.55
CA TYR A 153 2.45 3.56 -10.25
C TYR A 153 1.09 3.72 -9.58
N GLN A 154 0.04 3.33 -10.30
CA GLN A 154 -1.35 3.39 -9.86
C GLN A 154 -1.84 1.98 -9.52
N LEU A 155 -2.52 1.83 -8.38
CA LEU A 155 -2.95 0.54 -7.85
C LEU A 155 -4.31 0.64 -7.16
N CYS A 156 -5.23 -0.27 -7.46
CA CYS A 156 -6.48 -0.44 -6.72
C CYS A 156 -6.19 -0.88 -5.28
N LEU A 157 -6.95 -0.35 -4.31
CA LEU A 157 -6.78 -0.79 -2.93
C LEU A 157 -7.21 -2.25 -2.74
N PRO A 158 -6.56 -2.99 -1.82
CA PRO A 158 -7.05 -4.31 -1.42
C PRO A 158 -8.51 -4.25 -1.01
N GLY A 159 -9.32 -5.20 -1.48
CA GLY A 159 -10.79 -5.17 -1.37
C GLY A 159 -11.49 -4.61 -2.63
N CYS A 160 -10.74 -4.03 -3.55
CA CYS A 160 -11.18 -3.60 -4.88
C CYS A 160 -10.53 -4.48 -5.96
N ILE A 161 -11.08 -4.46 -7.18
CA ILE A 161 -10.57 -5.20 -8.34
C ILE A 161 -10.14 -4.23 -9.42
N ALA A 162 -8.97 -4.48 -10.03
CA ALA A 162 -8.56 -3.83 -11.26
C ALA A 162 -9.31 -4.46 -12.45
N VAL A 163 -10.17 -3.68 -13.11
CA VAL A 163 -10.93 -4.14 -14.29
C VAL A 163 -10.21 -3.76 -15.58
N LYS A 164 -9.35 -2.74 -15.53
CA LYS A 164 -8.50 -2.34 -16.65
C LYS A 164 -7.12 -1.96 -16.13
N GLN A 165 -6.10 -2.53 -16.77
CA GLN A 165 -4.71 -2.23 -16.49
C GLN A 165 -4.01 -1.76 -17.76
N SER A 166 -2.93 -1.00 -17.60
CA SER A 166 -2.07 -0.60 -18.70
C SER A 166 -0.61 -0.60 -18.30
N ILE A 167 0.27 -0.86 -19.26
CA ILE A 167 1.71 -0.78 -19.05
C ILE A 167 2.17 0.61 -19.45
N SER A 168 2.79 1.33 -18.52
CA SER A 168 3.54 2.57 -18.82
C SER A 168 5.03 2.25 -18.85
N ASN A 169 5.74 2.74 -19.85
CA ASN A 169 7.20 2.68 -19.89
C ASN A 169 7.76 3.91 -19.20
N VAL A 170 8.32 3.73 -18.00
CA VAL A 170 8.96 4.81 -17.26
C VAL A 170 10.43 4.87 -17.61
N GLU A 171 10.87 6.05 -18.04
CA GLU A 171 12.26 6.34 -18.32
C GLU A 171 13.05 6.48 -17.01
N VAL A 172 14.17 5.76 -16.92
CA VAL A 172 15.09 5.81 -15.77
C VAL A 172 16.51 6.06 -16.25
N MET A 173 17.20 6.95 -15.54
CA MET A 173 18.62 7.25 -15.79
C MET A 173 19.50 6.39 -14.88
N TRP A 174 20.36 5.56 -15.46
CA TRP A 174 21.39 4.84 -14.73
C TRP A 174 22.54 5.77 -14.34
N THR A 175 23.29 5.42 -13.30
CA THR A 175 24.46 6.20 -12.82
C THR A 175 25.55 6.35 -13.88
N ILE A 176 25.59 5.48 -14.88
CA ILE A 176 26.50 5.53 -16.03
C ILE A 176 25.96 6.38 -17.21
N GLY A 177 24.93 7.19 -16.98
CA GLY A 177 24.31 8.05 -18.01
C GLY A 177 23.50 7.30 -19.08
N LYS A 178 23.21 6.01 -18.86
CA LYS A 178 22.37 5.22 -19.77
C LYS A 178 20.90 5.34 -19.40
N LEU A 179 20.10 5.71 -20.39
CA LEU A 179 18.64 5.68 -20.30
C LEU A 179 18.11 4.26 -20.50
N LYS A 180 17.10 3.90 -19.71
CA LYS A 180 16.35 2.64 -19.83
C LYS A 180 14.88 2.87 -19.59
N PHE A 181 14.06 2.08 -20.24
CA PHE A 181 12.62 2.03 -19.99
C PHE A 181 12.31 0.84 -19.09
N ILE A 182 11.59 1.09 -18.01
CA ILE A 182 11.08 0.05 -17.12
C ILE A 182 9.55 -0.01 -17.30
N PRO A 183 8.99 -1.16 -17.70
CA PRO A 183 7.55 -1.31 -17.79
C PRO A 183 6.96 -1.37 -16.37
N LEU A 184 5.93 -0.56 -16.13
CA LEU A 184 5.15 -0.55 -14.91
C LEU A 184 3.69 -0.82 -15.23
N MET A 185 3.11 -1.80 -14.53
CA MET A 185 1.68 -2.06 -14.60
C MET A 185 0.94 -1.04 -13.73
N ASN A 186 -0.02 -0.35 -14.32
CA ASN A 186 -0.89 0.60 -13.65
C ASN A 186 -2.32 0.11 -13.74
N ASP A 187 -3.00 0.13 -12.60
CA ASP A 187 -4.45 0.02 -12.58
C ASP A 187 -5.05 1.33 -13.08
N ILE A 188 -5.86 1.25 -14.13
CA ILE A 188 -6.50 2.41 -14.78
C ILE A 188 -7.93 2.56 -14.31
N PHE A 189 -8.60 1.44 -14.05
CA PHE A 189 -9.97 1.45 -13.60
C PHE A 189 -10.19 0.35 -12.57
N CYS A 190 -10.68 0.77 -11.41
CA CYS A 190 -10.97 -0.08 -10.27
C CYS A 190 -12.49 -0.22 -10.11
N LYS A 191 -12.94 -1.32 -9.50
CA LYS A 191 -14.31 -1.46 -8.99
C LYS A 191 -14.32 -2.13 -7.63
N ALA A 192 -15.39 -1.91 -6.86
CA ALA A 192 -15.65 -2.70 -5.66
C ALA A 192 -15.83 -4.17 -6.05
N TYR A 193 -15.30 -5.08 -5.22
CA TYR A 193 -15.52 -6.50 -5.40
C TYR A 193 -17.00 -6.82 -5.12
N ASP A 194 -17.79 -7.03 -6.16
CA ASP A 194 -19.15 -7.54 -6.06
C ASP A 194 -19.14 -9.03 -6.43
N GLY A 195 -19.06 -9.90 -5.42
CA GLY A 195 -18.83 -11.34 -5.60
C GLY A 195 -19.88 -12.05 -6.46
N ILE A 196 -21.05 -11.44 -6.65
CA ILE A 196 -22.15 -11.99 -7.45
C ILE A 196 -21.89 -11.78 -8.96
N LYS A 197 -21.23 -10.68 -9.34
CA LYS A 197 -21.09 -10.30 -10.76
C LYS A 197 -20.00 -11.10 -11.46
N LEU A 198 -18.87 -11.35 -10.80
CA LEU A 198 -17.79 -12.18 -11.32
C LEU A 198 -18.15 -13.66 -11.38
N TYR A 199 -18.93 -14.20 -10.43
CA TYR A 199 -19.45 -15.57 -10.55
C TYR A 199 -20.30 -15.72 -11.83
N ASN A 200 -21.14 -14.74 -12.13
CA ASN A 200 -21.95 -14.75 -13.35
C ASN A 200 -21.14 -14.46 -14.63
N GLU A 201 -20.12 -13.60 -14.58
CA GLU A 201 -19.21 -13.36 -15.70
C GLU A 201 -18.33 -14.59 -15.99
N PHE A 202 -17.76 -15.24 -14.96
CA PHE A 202 -17.01 -16.50 -15.08
C PHE A 202 -17.89 -17.64 -15.63
N LYS A 203 -19.10 -17.81 -15.08
CA LYS A 203 -20.07 -18.82 -15.54
C LYS A 203 -20.52 -18.58 -16.99
N ASN A 204 -20.54 -17.33 -17.45
CA ASN A 204 -20.86 -16.99 -18.84
C ASN A 204 -19.67 -17.17 -19.79
N THR A 205 -18.42 -17.06 -19.32
CA THR A 205 -17.23 -17.44 -20.11
C THR A 205 -17.01 -18.95 -20.20
N GLU A 206 -17.41 -19.74 -19.18
CA GLU A 206 -17.37 -21.21 -19.25
C GLU A 206 -18.47 -21.80 -20.17
N ASN A 207 -19.45 -21.02 -20.59
CA ASN A 207 -20.49 -21.44 -21.55
C ASN A 207 -20.08 -21.30 -23.03
N LEU A 208 -18.81 -21.04 -23.33
CA LEU A 208 -18.29 -20.99 -24.71
C LEU A 208 -17.24 -22.06 -25.05
N GLU A 209 -16.94 -22.99 -24.17
CA GLU A 209 -16.25 -24.23 -24.53
C GLU A 209 -17.13 -25.43 -24.17
N GLY A 210 -17.96 -25.83 -25.14
CA GLY A 210 -18.65 -27.11 -25.09
C GLY A 210 -17.66 -28.26 -25.19
N LEU A 211 -17.83 -29.24 -24.29
CA LEU A 211 -17.71 -30.70 -24.45
C LEU A 211 -17.89 -31.28 -23.03
N SER A 212 -19.09 -31.75 -22.68
CA SER A 212 -19.51 -33.16 -22.83
C SER A 212 -19.44 -33.91 -21.50
N GLU A 213 -20.62 -34.22 -20.96
CA GLU A 213 -21.04 -35.39 -20.14
C GLU A 213 -20.01 -36.05 -19.20
N ASP A 214 -20.28 -36.04 -17.87
CA ASP A 214 -20.97 -37.14 -17.15
C ASP A 214 -20.84 -36.96 -15.60
N PRO A 215 -21.92 -36.78 -14.82
CA PRO A 215 -21.87 -36.66 -13.37
C PRO A 215 -21.93 -38.05 -12.71
N ALA A 216 -20.98 -38.93 -13.01
CA ALA A 216 -20.88 -40.22 -12.35
C ALA A 216 -19.46 -40.79 -12.40
N LYS A 217 -18.65 -40.44 -11.39
CA LYS A 217 -17.67 -41.33 -10.73
C LYS A 217 -16.85 -40.55 -9.69
N LEU A 218 -17.18 -40.76 -8.41
CA LEU A 218 -16.19 -40.79 -7.32
C LEU A 218 -15.31 -42.04 -7.55
N PRO A 219 -13.99 -41.92 -7.38
CA PRO A 219 -13.36 -42.32 -6.12
C PRO A 219 -12.61 -41.18 -5.41
#